data_AF-A0A7W3SZT2-F1
#
_entry.id   AF-A0A7W3SZT2-F1
#
_cell.length_a   1.000
_cell.length_b   1.000
_cell.length_c   1.000
_cell.angle_alpha   90.00
_cell.angle_beta   90.00
_cell.angle_gamma   90.00
#
_symmetry.space_group_name_H-M   'P 1'
#
loop_
_entity.id
_entity.type
_entity.pdbx_description
1 polymer ?
#
loop_
_entity_poly.entity_id
_entity_poly.type
_entity_poly.pdbx_seq_one_letter_code
_entity_poly.pdbx_strand_id
1 'polypeptide(L)'
;MSDSKAVARCEDALGYARLAASWQPGFAFPVMTGPSLTRYENVLRSEGAELPEVIGTSWPGVVVSLGDPVAHAAAGMLASATSRPHHRVDPAGLYGVLDDFAAVPVALVATAADAARLGDWPGIRHPRFGLVTSRTQESLSCLIYRTLTLSSRAAADDIALIHPRAVGADQADAVALDELRPLLQRPRKALQVLTHGRECCLTLVDGLVCGRGTAAPPVGADLAARTRMPSCLRGEGCWRQELEDEDRIAASSMDVQLAFLQSCDSISVGNNAHPLSVGVALGFLEGTTVAVVGIVGFHIAQRPLFDELAGAIHGGARLGEAVEGLNAACEANREFTRFGLLGDPSLPVDLSAARSAQRRHSTVQEAESVDKELRTQQVILGRLRSLLSLDLPIDERRLGEAERAIRRSLLARGSRQLDTLREVQQSIDEIQAATVHELVREIHGTWWEFLGANARAFRQVSSTPVICPACRRESAVRVELAHRLPVDLTIFTVLCSRCGELSSSTSASSDYEVTADHVVYAPRLRDSELTCTLIGERDWPIHGHAGFAFVAGEIGDLPQGRSRPVSVGPRGTQRERWRFRLGEHVQAAEHYAVVASLIEGEYRYANVFVNTLPLEA
;
A
#
# COMPACT_ATOMS: atom_id res chain seq x y z
N MET A 1 -29.41 -9.44 -47.07
CA MET A 1 -28.75 -8.36 -46.32
C MET A 1 -27.31 -8.79 -46.14
N SER A 2 -26.35 -8.04 -46.68
CA SER A 2 -24.92 -8.37 -46.59
C SER A 2 -24.49 -8.33 -45.13
N ASP A 3 -23.72 -9.32 -44.67
CA ASP A 3 -23.02 -9.29 -43.37
C ASP A 3 -22.12 -8.06 -43.31
N SER A 4 -22.65 -6.94 -42.81
CA SER A 4 -21.88 -5.71 -42.61
C SER A 4 -20.91 -5.96 -41.47
N LYS A 5 -19.62 -5.94 -41.77
CA LYS A 5 -18.59 -6.08 -40.72
C LYS A 5 -18.58 -4.79 -39.89
N ALA A 6 -18.72 -4.91 -38.57
CA ALA A 6 -18.66 -3.77 -37.65
C ALA A 6 -17.31 -3.01 -37.70
N VAL A 7 -16.23 -3.70 -38.07
CA VAL A 7 -14.86 -3.16 -38.10
C VAL A 7 -14.20 -3.40 -39.47
N ALA A 8 -13.52 -2.37 -39.98
CA ALA A 8 -12.61 -2.46 -41.11
C ALA A 8 -11.16 -2.54 -40.58
N ARG A 9 -10.53 -3.72 -40.72
CA ARG A 9 -9.16 -3.94 -40.23
C ARG A 9 -8.13 -3.28 -41.14
N CYS A 10 -7.17 -2.58 -40.54
CA CYS A 10 -6.07 -1.91 -41.22
C CYS A 10 -4.73 -2.54 -40.80
N GLU A 11 -3.90 -2.96 -41.76
CA GLU A 11 -2.59 -3.57 -41.46
C GLU A 11 -1.50 -2.54 -41.19
N ASP A 12 -1.71 -1.27 -41.58
CA ASP A 12 -0.73 -0.20 -41.40
C ASP A 12 -1.39 1.17 -41.13
N ALA A 13 -0.56 2.12 -40.69
CA ALA A 13 -0.94 3.47 -40.33
C ALA A 13 -1.52 4.28 -41.51
N LEU A 14 -1.00 4.06 -42.72
CA LEU A 14 -1.42 4.78 -43.92
C LEU A 14 -2.84 4.36 -44.35
N GLY A 15 -3.10 3.07 -44.36
CA GLY A 15 -4.40 2.47 -44.63
C GLY A 15 -5.43 2.91 -43.60
N TYR A 16 -5.06 2.93 -42.32
CA TYR A 16 -5.89 3.45 -41.24
C TYR A 16 -6.25 4.93 -41.46
N ALA A 17 -5.25 5.80 -41.66
CA ALA A 17 -5.48 7.24 -41.84
C ALA A 17 -6.37 7.55 -43.05
N ARG A 18 -6.18 6.81 -44.16
CA ARG A 18 -7.01 6.97 -45.37
C ARG A 18 -8.47 6.59 -45.13
N LEU A 19 -8.73 5.45 -44.49
CA LEU A 19 -10.11 5.02 -44.20
C LEU A 19 -10.77 5.92 -43.16
N ALA A 20 -10.03 6.31 -42.12
CA ALA A 20 -10.51 7.22 -41.08
C ALA A 20 -10.94 8.58 -41.62
N ALA A 21 -10.22 9.13 -42.60
CA ALA A 21 -10.57 10.42 -43.22
C ALA A 21 -11.94 10.42 -43.93
N SER A 22 -12.42 9.26 -44.37
CA SER A 22 -13.72 9.10 -45.05
C SER A 22 -14.81 8.45 -44.21
N TRP A 23 -14.50 8.05 -42.96
CA TRP A 23 -15.45 7.32 -42.14
C TRP A 23 -16.56 8.22 -41.58
N GLN A 24 -17.75 7.64 -41.48
CA GLN A 24 -18.91 8.24 -40.85
C GLN A 24 -19.64 7.19 -39.98
N PRO A 25 -20.40 7.60 -38.95
CA PRO A 25 -21.22 6.68 -38.18
C PRO A 25 -22.09 5.78 -39.07
N GLY A 26 -22.18 4.49 -38.72
CA GLY A 26 -22.88 3.46 -39.51
C GLY A 26 -22.04 2.75 -40.57
N PHE A 27 -20.82 3.21 -40.84
CA PHE A 27 -19.84 2.44 -41.63
C PHE A 27 -18.94 1.60 -40.71
N ALA A 28 -18.37 0.52 -41.26
CA ALA A 28 -17.36 -0.30 -40.59
C ALA A 28 -16.23 0.57 -40.02
N PHE A 29 -16.02 0.52 -38.70
CA PHE A 29 -15.05 1.40 -38.03
C PHE A 29 -13.62 0.96 -38.36
N PRO A 30 -12.74 1.83 -38.89
CA PRO A 30 -11.34 1.50 -39.14
C PRO A 30 -10.60 1.26 -37.82
N VAL A 31 -9.94 0.11 -37.68
CA VAL A 31 -9.08 -0.21 -36.52
C VAL A 31 -7.83 -0.92 -37.02
N MET A 32 -6.66 -0.53 -36.50
CA MET A 32 -5.42 -1.22 -36.85
C MET A 32 -5.36 -2.61 -36.21
N THR A 33 -4.82 -3.59 -36.93
CA THR A 33 -4.58 -4.94 -36.41
C THR A 33 -3.46 -4.93 -35.38
N GLY A 34 -3.61 -5.69 -34.29
CA GLY A 34 -2.59 -5.75 -33.25
C GLY A 34 -3.06 -6.44 -31.96
N PRO A 35 -2.16 -6.63 -30.98
CA PRO A 35 -2.45 -7.35 -29.74
C PRO A 35 -3.64 -6.78 -28.97
N SER A 36 -3.78 -5.45 -28.93
CA SER A 36 -4.84 -4.75 -28.21
C SER A 36 -6.23 -5.02 -28.80
N LEU A 37 -6.35 -5.14 -30.13
CA LEU A 37 -7.59 -5.52 -30.79
C LEU A 37 -7.92 -7.00 -30.57
N THR A 38 -6.93 -7.89 -30.75
CA THR A 38 -7.10 -9.33 -30.47
C THR A 38 -7.55 -9.58 -29.04
N ARG A 39 -6.99 -8.84 -28.08
CA ARG A 39 -7.40 -8.92 -26.68
C ARG A 39 -8.85 -8.50 -26.49
N TYR A 40 -9.25 -7.37 -27.05
CA TYR A 40 -10.62 -6.88 -26.95
C TYR A 40 -11.63 -7.88 -27.52
N GLU A 41 -11.32 -8.48 -28.66
CA GLU A 41 -12.13 -9.55 -29.26
C GLU A 41 -12.23 -10.79 -28.36
N ASN A 42 -11.15 -11.18 -27.70
CA ASN A 42 -11.17 -12.31 -26.77
C ASN A 42 -12.07 -12.04 -25.56
N VAL A 43 -12.07 -10.81 -25.04
CA VAL A 43 -12.96 -10.40 -23.95
C VAL A 43 -14.41 -10.36 -24.38
N LEU A 44 -14.71 -9.78 -25.55
CA LEU A 44 -16.07 -9.81 -26.08
C LEU A 44 -16.55 -11.26 -26.32
N ARG A 45 -15.70 -12.12 -26.87
CA ARG A 45 -16.02 -13.54 -27.08
C ARG A 45 -16.30 -14.28 -25.78
N SER A 46 -15.57 -13.99 -24.69
CA SER A 46 -15.84 -14.59 -23.37
C SER A 46 -17.12 -14.05 -22.74
N GLU A 47 -17.56 -12.85 -23.12
CA GLU A 47 -18.87 -12.27 -22.81
C GLU A 47 -19.98 -12.73 -23.76
N GLY A 48 -19.67 -13.56 -24.77
CA GLY A 48 -20.63 -14.02 -25.78
C GLY A 48 -21.03 -12.96 -26.81
N ALA A 49 -20.23 -11.90 -26.96
CA ALA A 49 -20.46 -10.78 -27.87
C ALA A 49 -19.45 -10.79 -29.04
N GLU A 50 -19.86 -10.20 -30.16
CA GLU A 50 -19.00 -9.88 -31.29
C GLU A 50 -18.53 -8.41 -31.21
N LEU A 51 -17.65 -8.01 -32.13
CA LEU A 51 -17.24 -6.61 -32.27
C LEU A 51 -18.46 -5.73 -32.55
N PRO A 52 -18.82 -4.80 -31.65
CA PRO A 52 -20.00 -3.96 -31.82
C PRO A 52 -19.77 -2.87 -32.88
N GLU A 53 -20.85 -2.48 -33.55
CA GLU A 53 -20.82 -1.30 -34.42
C GLU A 53 -20.64 -0.01 -33.60
N VAL A 54 -19.93 0.96 -34.17
CA VAL A 54 -19.86 2.30 -33.57
C VAL A 54 -21.06 3.11 -34.02
N ILE A 55 -21.93 3.41 -33.04
CA ILE A 55 -23.10 4.26 -33.23
C ILE A 55 -22.71 5.69 -32.89
N GLY A 56 -23.09 6.64 -33.76
CA GLY A 56 -22.88 8.06 -33.52
C GLY A 56 -23.63 8.52 -32.27
N THR A 57 -22.95 9.23 -31.37
CA THR A 57 -23.54 9.82 -30.16
C THR A 57 -23.11 11.29 -30.04
N SER A 58 -23.74 12.06 -29.17
CA SER A 58 -23.35 13.46 -28.91
C SER A 58 -22.77 13.58 -27.51
N TRP A 59 -21.49 13.95 -27.42
CA TRP A 59 -20.79 14.19 -26.15
C TRP A 59 -20.38 15.66 -26.03
N PRO A 60 -20.30 16.23 -24.82
CA PRO A 60 -19.86 17.61 -24.63
C PRO A 60 -18.37 17.78 -24.91
N GLY A 61 -17.93 19.03 -25.13
CA GLY A 61 -16.52 19.38 -25.22
C GLY A 61 -15.93 19.33 -26.62
N VAL A 62 -14.60 19.26 -26.69
CA VAL A 62 -13.84 19.34 -27.94
C VAL A 62 -12.79 18.22 -28.03
N VAL A 63 -12.45 17.81 -29.25
CA VAL A 63 -11.35 16.88 -29.50
C VAL A 63 -10.19 17.65 -30.11
N VAL A 64 -9.04 17.59 -29.47
CA VAL A 64 -7.79 18.19 -29.93
C VAL A 64 -6.83 17.07 -30.32
N SER A 65 -6.01 17.28 -31.33
CA SER A 65 -5.01 16.31 -31.75
C SER A 65 -3.66 16.95 -31.99
N LEU A 66 -2.62 16.21 -31.63
CA LEU A 66 -1.24 16.70 -31.60
C LEU A 66 -0.31 15.74 -32.34
N GLY A 67 0.50 16.27 -33.25
CA GLY A 67 1.67 15.59 -33.79
C GLY A 67 1.37 14.56 -34.89
N ASP A 68 1.43 13.28 -34.54
CA ASP A 68 1.43 12.18 -35.52
C ASP A 68 0.14 12.10 -36.37
N PRO A 69 0.23 11.79 -37.68
CA PRO A 69 -0.95 11.62 -38.54
C PRO A 69 -1.97 10.59 -38.04
N VAL A 70 -1.53 9.51 -37.38
CA VAL A 70 -2.41 8.52 -36.77
C VAL A 70 -3.18 9.11 -35.60
N ALA A 71 -2.54 9.95 -34.78
CA ALA A 71 -3.24 10.67 -33.70
C ALA A 71 -4.29 11.63 -34.28
N HIS A 72 -3.97 12.34 -35.36
CA HIS A 72 -4.95 13.18 -36.07
C HIS A 72 -6.12 12.38 -36.66
N ALA A 73 -5.87 11.21 -37.25
CA ALA A 73 -6.89 10.32 -37.77
C ALA A 73 -7.78 9.77 -36.63
N ALA A 74 -7.17 9.25 -35.57
CA ALA A 74 -7.85 8.76 -34.37
C ALA A 74 -8.73 9.83 -33.71
N ALA A 75 -8.24 11.07 -33.63
CA ALA A 75 -9.01 12.20 -33.14
C ALA A 75 -10.19 12.57 -34.04
N GLY A 76 -9.99 12.57 -35.36
CA GLY A 76 -11.07 12.82 -36.32
C GLY A 76 -12.19 11.78 -36.19
N MET A 77 -11.82 10.51 -36.00
CA MET A 77 -12.76 9.42 -35.73
C MET A 77 -13.54 9.64 -34.44
N LEU A 78 -12.83 9.94 -33.34
CA LEU A 78 -13.45 10.23 -32.04
C LEU A 78 -14.41 11.42 -32.14
N ALA A 79 -13.98 12.52 -32.77
CA ALA A 79 -14.76 13.73 -32.97
C ALA A 79 -16.03 13.46 -33.80
N SER A 80 -15.89 12.78 -34.94
CA SER A 80 -16.99 12.40 -35.83
C SER A 80 -18.01 11.51 -35.12
N ALA A 81 -17.55 10.47 -34.40
CA ALA A 81 -18.41 9.55 -33.67
C ALA A 81 -19.17 10.21 -32.50
N THR A 82 -18.62 11.28 -31.93
CA THR A 82 -19.16 11.97 -30.75
C THR A 82 -19.78 13.34 -31.06
N SER A 83 -19.86 13.71 -32.33
CA SER A 83 -20.37 15.01 -32.81
C SER A 83 -19.66 16.23 -32.19
N ARG A 84 -18.38 16.10 -31.86
CA ARG A 84 -17.55 17.17 -31.28
C ARG A 84 -16.71 17.85 -32.36
N PRO A 85 -16.37 19.15 -32.21
CA PRO A 85 -15.40 19.78 -33.10
C PRO A 85 -14.01 19.17 -32.93
N HIS A 86 -13.28 19.06 -34.04
CA HIS A 86 -11.91 18.55 -34.10
C HIS A 86 -10.92 19.67 -34.39
N HIS A 87 -9.96 19.89 -33.50
CA HIS A 87 -8.86 20.84 -33.68
C HIS A 87 -7.52 20.11 -33.83
N ARG A 88 -6.77 20.46 -34.87
CA ARG A 88 -5.39 19.99 -35.06
C ARG A 88 -4.45 21.09 -34.60
N VAL A 89 -3.52 20.75 -33.72
CA VAL A 89 -2.56 21.70 -33.15
C VAL A 89 -1.15 21.15 -33.25
N ASP A 90 -0.19 22.07 -33.36
CA ASP A 90 1.21 21.73 -33.13
C ASP A 90 1.54 21.84 -31.62
N PRO A 91 2.72 21.35 -31.18
CA PRO A 91 3.10 21.44 -29.77
C PRO A 91 3.18 22.86 -29.22
N ALA A 92 3.50 23.85 -30.05
CA ALA A 92 3.65 25.25 -29.63
C ALA A 92 2.30 25.93 -29.37
N GLY A 93 1.27 25.57 -30.14
CA GLY A 93 -0.09 26.10 -30.05
C GLY A 93 -0.99 25.37 -29.05
N LEU A 94 -0.57 24.23 -28.49
CA LEU A 94 -1.41 23.42 -27.62
C LEU A 94 -1.98 24.23 -26.45
N TYR A 95 -1.14 24.92 -25.68
CA TYR A 95 -1.60 25.63 -24.49
C TYR A 95 -2.58 26.76 -24.81
N GLY A 96 -2.36 27.50 -25.90
CA GLY A 96 -3.33 28.53 -26.32
C GLY A 96 -4.70 27.93 -26.64
N VAL A 97 -4.73 26.77 -27.31
CA VAL A 97 -5.99 26.07 -27.57
C VAL A 97 -6.63 25.52 -26.30
N LEU A 98 -5.84 25.03 -25.34
CA LEU A 98 -6.39 24.58 -24.06
C LEU A 98 -6.96 25.74 -23.24
N ASP A 99 -6.35 26.92 -23.28
CA ASP A 99 -6.86 28.15 -22.66
C ASP A 99 -8.20 28.56 -23.28
N ASP A 100 -8.31 28.54 -24.61
CA ASP A 100 -9.54 28.86 -25.35
C ASP A 100 -10.72 27.93 -24.96
N PHE A 101 -10.42 26.70 -24.54
CA PHE A 101 -11.42 25.67 -24.20
C PHE A 101 -11.45 25.32 -22.70
N ALA A 102 -10.91 26.17 -21.82
CA ALA A 102 -10.81 25.87 -20.39
C ALA A 102 -12.16 25.57 -19.70
N ALA A 103 -13.28 26.06 -20.24
CA ALA A 103 -14.62 25.87 -19.68
C ALA A 103 -15.27 24.51 -20.03
N VAL A 104 -14.74 23.77 -21.01
CA VAL A 104 -15.35 22.53 -21.51
C VAL A 104 -14.38 21.35 -21.42
N PRO A 105 -14.87 20.10 -21.42
CA PRO A 105 -14.00 18.93 -21.50
C PRO A 105 -13.14 18.94 -22.77
N VAL A 106 -11.84 18.65 -22.65
CA VAL A 106 -10.90 18.60 -23.78
C VAL A 106 -10.25 17.22 -23.86
N ALA A 107 -10.59 16.45 -24.90
CA ALA A 107 -9.92 15.19 -25.22
C ALA A 107 -8.70 15.48 -26.11
N LEU A 108 -7.48 15.43 -25.55
CA LEU A 108 -6.25 15.52 -26.35
C LEU A 108 -5.84 14.14 -26.83
N VAL A 109 -5.88 13.90 -28.13
CA VAL A 109 -5.40 12.66 -28.75
C VAL A 109 -3.99 12.86 -29.27
N ALA A 110 -3.06 12.07 -28.77
CA ALA A 110 -1.64 12.17 -29.13
C ALA A 110 -0.96 10.78 -29.02
N THR A 111 0.11 10.56 -29.76
CA THR A 111 0.97 9.39 -29.48
C THR A 111 1.68 9.58 -28.15
N ALA A 112 2.14 8.50 -27.53
CA ALA A 112 2.91 8.61 -26.28
C ALA A 112 4.20 9.44 -26.50
N ALA A 113 4.83 9.34 -27.67
CA ALA A 113 5.99 10.14 -28.04
C ALA A 113 5.66 11.64 -28.17
N ASP A 114 4.53 11.98 -28.79
CA ASP A 114 4.04 13.36 -28.87
C ASP A 114 3.79 13.95 -27.48
N ALA A 115 3.10 13.20 -26.63
CA ALA A 115 2.82 13.63 -25.27
C ALA A 115 4.10 13.77 -24.42
N ALA A 116 5.08 12.88 -24.60
CA ALA A 116 6.38 12.98 -23.93
C ALA A 116 7.15 14.26 -24.32
N ARG A 117 6.98 14.77 -25.55
CA ARG A 117 7.60 16.02 -26.00
C ARG A 117 7.04 17.27 -25.31
N LEU A 118 5.86 17.19 -24.69
CA LEU A 118 5.28 18.30 -23.94
C LEU A 118 6.07 18.64 -22.67
N GLY A 119 6.82 17.67 -22.13
CA GLY A 119 7.70 17.86 -20.97
C GLY A 119 7.00 18.04 -19.62
N ASP A 120 5.66 18.14 -19.61
CA ASP A 120 4.85 18.22 -18.40
C ASP A 120 3.42 17.70 -18.68
N TRP A 121 2.64 17.47 -17.61
CA TRP A 121 1.23 17.09 -17.67
C TRP A 121 0.34 18.31 -17.98
N PRO A 122 -0.31 18.40 -19.16
CA PRO A 122 -1.08 19.60 -19.52
C PRO A 122 -2.29 19.85 -18.62
N GLY A 123 -2.84 18.79 -18.02
CA GLY A 123 -3.95 18.89 -17.07
C GLY A 123 -3.60 19.63 -15.76
N ILE A 124 -2.33 20.00 -15.54
CA ILE A 124 -1.97 20.93 -14.46
C ILE A 124 -2.66 22.29 -14.66
N ARG A 125 -2.89 22.73 -15.90
CA ARG A 125 -3.54 24.04 -16.14
C ARG A 125 -5.04 23.92 -16.37
N HIS A 126 -5.51 22.74 -16.77
CA HIS A 126 -6.88 22.52 -17.22
C HIS A 126 -7.47 21.27 -16.55
N PRO A 127 -8.29 21.42 -15.49
CA PRO A 127 -8.73 20.28 -14.69
C PRO A 127 -9.71 19.34 -15.42
N ARG A 128 -10.37 19.78 -16.50
CA ARG A 128 -11.27 18.98 -17.37
C ARG A 128 -10.57 18.36 -18.58
N PHE A 129 -9.24 18.25 -18.51
CA PHE A 129 -8.39 17.71 -19.57
C PHE A 129 -8.25 16.19 -19.44
N GLY A 130 -8.36 15.47 -20.55
CA GLY A 130 -7.99 14.06 -20.64
C GLY A 130 -7.04 13.80 -21.80
N LEU A 131 -5.98 13.04 -21.56
CA LEU A 131 -5.02 12.62 -22.58
C LEU A 131 -5.39 11.23 -23.11
N VAL A 132 -5.84 11.14 -24.35
CA VAL A 132 -6.14 9.88 -25.03
C VAL A 132 -4.88 9.44 -25.77
N THR A 133 -4.15 8.50 -25.17
CA THR A 133 -2.86 8.04 -25.68
C THR A 133 -2.62 6.57 -25.41
N SER A 134 -1.71 5.96 -26.16
CA SER A 134 -1.23 4.60 -25.93
C SER A 134 0.22 4.47 -26.41
N ARG A 135 0.91 3.39 -26.03
CA ARG A 135 2.33 3.19 -26.37
C ARG A 135 2.56 2.99 -27.87
N THR A 136 1.58 2.41 -28.56
CA THR A 136 1.66 2.12 -30.00
C THR A 136 0.48 2.72 -30.75
N GLN A 137 0.65 2.93 -32.05
CA GLN A 137 -0.39 3.45 -32.94
C GLN A 137 -1.59 2.50 -33.03
N GLU A 138 -1.34 1.18 -33.06
CA GLU A 138 -2.37 0.16 -33.09
C GLU A 138 -3.24 0.22 -31.83
N SER A 139 -2.58 0.31 -30.67
CA SER A 139 -3.25 0.39 -29.37
C SER A 139 -4.02 1.69 -29.21
N LEU A 140 -3.53 2.81 -29.77
CA LEU A 140 -4.27 4.08 -29.80
C LEU A 140 -5.53 3.97 -30.66
N SER A 141 -5.45 3.40 -31.86
CA SER A 141 -6.63 3.20 -32.72
C SER A 141 -7.68 2.30 -32.04
N CYS A 142 -7.23 1.23 -31.39
CA CYS A 142 -8.09 0.33 -30.63
C CYS A 142 -8.69 1.01 -29.39
N LEU A 143 -7.92 1.86 -28.68
CA LEU A 143 -8.43 2.64 -27.55
C LEU A 143 -9.60 3.53 -27.96
N ILE A 144 -9.53 4.23 -29.10
CA ILE A 144 -10.67 5.01 -29.62
C ILE A 144 -11.89 4.13 -29.84
N TYR A 145 -11.71 3.00 -30.52
CA TYR A 145 -12.80 2.07 -30.81
C TYR A 145 -13.44 1.52 -29.53
N ARG A 146 -12.64 1.10 -28.53
CA ARG A 146 -13.15 0.63 -27.22
C ARG A 146 -13.86 1.73 -26.44
N THR A 147 -13.35 2.95 -26.49
CA THR A 147 -13.97 4.12 -25.83
C THR A 147 -15.38 4.36 -26.37
N LEU A 148 -15.56 4.23 -27.69
CA LEU A 148 -16.85 4.44 -28.36
C LEU A 148 -17.82 3.25 -28.25
N THR A 149 -17.31 2.07 -27.88
CA THR A 149 -18.10 0.83 -27.79
C THR A 149 -18.25 0.31 -26.36
N LEU A 150 -17.89 1.14 -25.38
CA LEU A 150 -17.90 0.79 -23.96
C LEU A 150 -19.26 0.26 -23.49
N SER A 151 -20.36 0.84 -23.96
CA SER A 151 -21.73 0.44 -23.57
C SER A 151 -22.11 -0.98 -23.99
N SER A 152 -21.38 -1.59 -24.92
CA SER A 152 -21.62 -2.95 -25.39
C SER A 152 -20.97 -4.02 -24.51
N ARG A 153 -20.19 -3.62 -23.49
CA ARG A 153 -19.53 -4.52 -22.55
C ARG A 153 -20.45 -4.93 -21.41
N ALA A 154 -20.55 -6.23 -21.15
CA ALA A 154 -21.27 -6.77 -20.00
C ALA A 154 -20.34 -6.83 -18.77
N ALA A 155 -19.90 -5.68 -18.25
CA ALA A 155 -19.07 -5.64 -17.04
C ALA A 155 -19.93 -5.68 -15.77
N ALA A 156 -19.55 -6.54 -14.82
CA ALA A 156 -20.36 -6.85 -13.64
C ALA A 156 -20.13 -5.86 -12.48
N ASP A 157 -18.95 -5.93 -11.86
CA ASP A 157 -18.69 -5.28 -10.56
C ASP A 157 -17.39 -4.46 -10.60
N ASP A 158 -17.29 -3.53 -9.66
CA ASP A 158 -16.04 -2.85 -9.31
C ASP A 158 -15.21 -3.69 -8.33
N ILE A 159 -13.88 -3.64 -8.47
CA ILE A 159 -12.92 -4.24 -7.53
C ILE A 159 -12.21 -3.13 -6.77
N ALA A 160 -12.10 -3.27 -5.44
CA ALA A 160 -11.25 -2.45 -4.58
C ALA A 160 -9.98 -3.22 -4.17
N LEU A 161 -8.82 -2.73 -4.60
CA LEU A 161 -7.48 -3.21 -4.25
C LEU A 161 -6.83 -2.20 -3.29
N ILE A 162 -6.78 -2.51 -2.00
CA ILE A 162 -6.31 -1.56 -0.99
C ILE A 162 -5.18 -2.20 -0.19
N HIS A 163 -4.06 -1.49 -0.05
CA HIS A 163 -2.92 -1.94 0.73
C HIS A 163 -3.35 -2.25 2.17
N PRO A 164 -2.90 -3.35 2.81
CA PRO A 164 -3.44 -3.79 4.09
C PRO A 164 -3.15 -2.86 5.26
N ARG A 165 -2.23 -1.90 5.09
CA ARG A 165 -1.93 -0.85 6.07
C ARG A 165 -2.62 0.49 5.76
N ALA A 166 -3.34 0.61 4.65
CA ALA A 166 -4.03 1.84 4.29
C ALA A 166 -5.40 1.92 4.99
N VAL A 167 -5.85 3.14 5.29
CA VAL A 167 -7.21 3.38 5.77
C VAL A 167 -8.20 2.93 4.69
N GLY A 168 -9.22 2.15 5.08
CA GLY A 168 -10.17 1.54 4.15
C GLY A 168 -9.79 0.14 3.67
N ALA A 169 -8.68 -0.44 4.14
CA ALA A 169 -8.32 -1.83 3.84
C ALA A 169 -9.40 -2.85 4.23
N ASP A 170 -10.24 -2.51 5.22
CA ASP A 170 -11.41 -3.30 5.63
C ASP A 170 -12.53 -3.36 4.59
N GLN A 171 -12.47 -2.49 3.57
CA GLN A 171 -13.43 -2.40 2.47
C GLN A 171 -12.87 -2.98 1.15
N ALA A 172 -11.62 -3.45 1.17
CA ALA A 172 -10.96 -4.03 0.02
C ALA A 172 -11.60 -5.36 -0.39
N ASP A 173 -11.63 -5.64 -1.69
CA ASP A 173 -11.87 -6.99 -2.22
C ASP A 173 -10.57 -7.79 -2.28
N ALA A 174 -9.43 -7.11 -2.41
CA ALA A 174 -8.10 -7.68 -2.39
C ALA A 174 -7.08 -6.74 -1.73
N VAL A 175 -6.15 -7.29 -0.97
CA VAL A 175 -4.98 -6.59 -0.40
C VAL A 175 -3.64 -7.18 -0.90
N ALA A 176 -3.73 -8.29 -1.63
CA ALA A 176 -2.64 -9.11 -2.15
C ALA A 176 -2.94 -9.61 -3.57
N LEU A 177 -1.94 -10.13 -4.28
CA LEU A 177 -2.01 -10.58 -5.66
C LEU A 177 -2.77 -11.90 -5.79
N ASP A 178 -2.57 -12.82 -4.85
CA ASP A 178 -3.31 -14.08 -4.77
C ASP A 178 -4.83 -13.87 -4.61
N GLU A 179 -5.25 -12.83 -3.88
CA GLU A 179 -6.65 -12.39 -3.74
C GLU A 179 -7.17 -11.70 -5.00
N LEU A 180 -6.34 -10.88 -5.64
CA LEU A 180 -6.71 -10.12 -6.83
C LEU A 180 -6.93 -11.03 -8.06
N ARG A 181 -6.11 -12.08 -8.21
CA ARG A 181 -6.15 -12.97 -9.39
C ARG A 181 -7.51 -13.63 -9.65
N PRO A 182 -8.16 -14.28 -8.67
CA PRO A 182 -9.50 -14.82 -8.84
C PRO A 182 -10.52 -13.76 -9.27
N LEU A 183 -10.40 -12.53 -8.76
CA LEU A 183 -11.32 -11.46 -9.10
C LEU A 183 -11.18 -11.02 -10.57
N LEU A 184 -10.01 -11.19 -11.17
CA LEU A 184 -9.73 -10.82 -12.56
C LEU A 184 -10.05 -11.92 -13.58
N GLN A 185 -10.60 -13.06 -13.15
CA GLN A 185 -11.04 -14.13 -14.05
C GLN A 185 -12.23 -13.73 -14.94
N ARG A 186 -12.90 -12.62 -14.60
CA ARG A 186 -14.00 -12.06 -15.36
C ARG A 186 -13.76 -10.58 -15.61
N PRO A 187 -14.28 -10.05 -16.71
CA PRO A 187 -14.16 -8.63 -16.98
C PRO A 187 -14.91 -7.78 -15.93
N ARG A 188 -14.38 -6.60 -15.64
CA ARG A 188 -14.80 -5.72 -14.53
C ARG A 188 -15.10 -4.31 -15.01
N LYS A 189 -15.92 -3.60 -14.24
CA LYS A 189 -16.34 -2.25 -14.55
C LYS A 189 -15.24 -1.28 -14.16
N ALA A 190 -14.93 -1.17 -12.87
CA ALA A 190 -13.77 -0.43 -12.40
C ALA A 190 -12.80 -1.26 -11.54
N LEU A 191 -11.53 -0.86 -11.54
CA LEU A 191 -10.53 -1.24 -10.55
C LEU A 191 -10.11 0.00 -9.76
N GLN A 192 -10.37 -0.01 -8.47
CA GLN A 192 -9.99 1.02 -7.51
C GLN A 192 -8.71 0.54 -6.82
N VAL A 193 -7.66 1.34 -6.83
CA VAL A 193 -6.39 0.97 -6.22
C VAL A 193 -5.97 2.03 -5.22
N LEU A 194 -5.69 1.62 -3.99
CA LEU A 194 -5.07 2.45 -2.95
C LEU A 194 -3.85 1.70 -2.42
N THR A 195 -2.66 2.00 -2.95
CA THR A 195 -1.44 1.29 -2.56
C THR A 195 -0.18 2.11 -2.79
N HIS A 196 0.95 1.63 -2.28
CA HIS A 196 2.26 2.13 -2.65
C HIS A 196 2.59 1.72 -4.08
N GLY A 197 3.30 2.58 -4.81
CA GLY A 197 3.73 2.24 -6.15
C GLY A 197 4.73 3.22 -6.70
N ARG A 198 5.05 2.98 -7.97
CA ARG A 198 5.91 3.79 -8.81
C ARG A 198 5.21 3.95 -10.15
N GLU A 199 5.70 4.85 -10.97
CA GLU A 199 5.29 4.96 -12.36
C GLU A 199 5.20 3.61 -13.10
N CYS A 200 6.11 2.67 -12.82
CA CYS A 200 6.16 1.39 -13.51
C CYS A 200 5.34 0.26 -12.89
N CYS A 201 4.80 0.41 -11.67
CA CYS A 201 4.10 -0.67 -10.98
C CYS A 201 3.26 -0.22 -9.78
N LEU A 202 2.22 -0.99 -9.47
CA LEU A 202 1.47 -0.92 -8.21
C LEU A 202 1.94 -2.05 -7.30
N THR A 203 2.34 -1.74 -6.07
CA THR A 203 2.93 -2.72 -5.14
C THR A 203 1.83 -3.45 -4.39
N LEU A 204 1.99 -4.75 -4.21
CA LEU A 204 1.18 -5.62 -3.36
C LEU A 204 2.11 -6.33 -2.36
N VAL A 205 1.54 -6.87 -1.27
CA VAL A 205 2.35 -7.50 -0.21
C VAL A 205 3.18 -8.68 -0.75
N ASP A 206 2.55 -9.48 -1.60
CA ASP A 206 3.05 -10.73 -2.20
C ASP A 206 3.34 -10.59 -3.69
N GLY A 207 3.27 -9.39 -4.28
CA GLY A 207 3.47 -9.23 -5.71
C GLY A 207 3.40 -7.80 -6.23
N LEU A 208 3.15 -7.65 -7.53
CA LEU A 208 2.90 -6.35 -8.15
C LEU A 208 2.01 -6.41 -9.40
N VAL A 209 1.33 -5.29 -9.67
CA VAL A 209 0.77 -5.00 -10.99
C VAL A 209 1.85 -4.29 -11.80
N CYS A 210 2.34 -4.94 -12.85
CA CYS A 210 3.43 -4.47 -13.68
C CYS A 210 2.91 -3.65 -14.85
N GLY A 211 3.44 -2.45 -15.05
CA GLY A 211 3.18 -1.70 -16.27
C GLY A 211 3.87 -2.31 -17.49
N ARG A 212 4.97 -3.04 -17.30
CA ARG A 212 5.61 -3.79 -18.39
C ARG A 212 4.62 -4.86 -18.88
N GLY A 213 4.29 -4.81 -20.18
CA GLY A 213 3.53 -5.88 -20.83
C GLY A 213 4.36 -7.17 -20.94
N THR A 214 3.81 -8.19 -21.62
CA THR A 214 4.48 -9.47 -21.87
C THR A 214 5.62 -9.39 -22.89
N ALA A 215 5.92 -8.21 -23.43
CA ALA A 215 6.98 -8.03 -24.41
C ALA A 215 8.36 -7.97 -23.75
N ALA A 216 9.33 -8.63 -24.37
CA ALA A 216 10.76 -8.41 -24.13
C ALA A 216 11.07 -6.90 -24.18
N PRO A 217 12.06 -6.40 -23.43
CA PRO A 217 12.44 -4.99 -23.48
C PRO A 217 12.64 -4.56 -24.94
N PRO A 218 12.07 -3.42 -25.38
CA PRO A 218 12.20 -2.98 -26.76
C PRO A 218 13.68 -2.89 -27.11
N VAL A 219 14.10 -3.67 -28.12
CA VAL A 219 15.48 -3.68 -28.61
C VAL A 219 15.80 -2.29 -29.15
N GLY A 220 16.78 -1.61 -28.55
CA GLY A 220 17.24 -0.30 -29.03
C GLY A 220 16.38 0.88 -28.58
N ALA A 221 15.77 0.85 -27.38
CA ALA A 221 15.13 2.03 -26.81
C ALA A 221 16.13 3.19 -26.72
N ASP A 222 16.03 4.14 -27.64
CA ASP A 222 16.73 5.42 -27.57
C ASP A 222 16.14 6.20 -26.39
N LEU A 223 16.83 6.16 -25.26
CA LEU A 223 16.37 6.83 -24.05
C LEU A 223 16.54 8.33 -24.23
N ALA A 224 15.42 9.06 -24.25
CA ALA A 224 15.47 10.50 -24.08
C ALA A 224 16.33 10.82 -22.85
N ALA A 225 17.20 11.83 -22.98
CA ALA A 225 18.26 12.17 -22.00
C ALA A 225 17.80 12.38 -20.54
N ARG A 226 16.49 12.41 -20.28
CA ARG A 226 15.87 12.63 -18.96
C ARG A 226 15.27 11.38 -18.32
N THR A 227 15.27 10.23 -19.00
CA THR A 227 14.65 9.00 -18.48
C THR A 227 15.67 8.10 -17.76
N ARG A 228 15.25 7.51 -16.63
CA ARG A 228 15.99 6.50 -15.86
C ARG A 228 15.57 5.12 -16.31
N MET A 229 16.53 4.29 -16.69
CA MET A 229 16.26 2.90 -17.08
C MET A 229 16.03 2.02 -15.83
N PRO A 230 14.82 1.44 -15.62
CA PRO A 230 14.58 0.52 -14.51
C PRO A 230 15.30 -0.82 -14.74
N SER A 231 15.59 -1.54 -13.65
CA SER A 231 16.33 -2.83 -13.66
C SER A 231 15.80 -3.83 -14.69
N CYS A 232 14.48 -3.91 -14.86
CA CYS A 232 13.85 -4.84 -15.79
C CYS A 232 14.15 -4.56 -17.26
N LEU A 233 14.42 -3.30 -17.64
CA LEU A 233 14.84 -2.94 -18.99
C LEU A 233 16.35 -3.13 -19.20
N ARG A 234 17.13 -3.29 -18.12
CA ARG A 234 18.56 -3.65 -18.16
C ARG A 234 18.81 -5.15 -18.24
N GLY A 235 17.76 -5.97 -18.18
CA GLY A 235 17.88 -7.43 -18.11
C GLY A 235 18.23 -7.96 -16.71
N GLU A 236 18.15 -7.13 -15.67
CA GLU A 236 18.48 -7.49 -14.28
C GLU A 236 17.27 -8.02 -13.48
N GLY A 237 16.16 -8.33 -14.16
CA GLY A 237 14.91 -8.72 -13.50
C GLY A 237 14.15 -7.56 -12.85
N CYS A 238 13.18 -7.88 -12.00
CA CYS A 238 12.41 -6.87 -11.26
C CYS A 238 13.30 -6.20 -10.19
N TRP A 239 13.00 -4.95 -9.83
CA TRP A 239 13.68 -4.29 -8.72
C TRP A 239 13.39 -4.95 -7.36
N ARG A 240 12.23 -5.62 -7.24
CA ARG A 240 11.93 -6.58 -6.18
C ARG A 240 12.48 -7.94 -6.61
N GLN A 241 13.74 -8.18 -6.26
CA GLN A 241 14.48 -9.38 -6.67
C GLN A 241 13.90 -10.66 -6.05
N GLU A 242 13.17 -10.51 -4.96
CA GLU A 242 12.45 -11.60 -4.28
C GLU A 242 11.18 -12.05 -5.01
N LEU A 243 10.72 -11.32 -6.03
CA LEU A 243 9.51 -11.65 -6.78
C LEU A 243 9.87 -12.38 -8.07
N GLU A 244 9.20 -13.50 -8.32
CA GLU A 244 9.29 -14.24 -9.58
C GLU A 244 8.29 -13.72 -10.61
N ASP A 245 8.30 -14.27 -11.83
CA ASP A 245 7.32 -13.88 -12.87
C ASP A 245 5.88 -14.24 -12.48
N GLU A 246 5.71 -15.29 -11.67
CA GLU A 246 4.42 -15.67 -11.10
C GLU A 246 3.97 -14.77 -9.95
N ASP A 247 4.75 -13.79 -9.52
CA ASP A 247 4.34 -12.78 -8.52
C ASP A 247 4.00 -11.44 -9.18
N ARG A 248 3.77 -11.47 -10.49
CA ARG A 248 3.51 -10.31 -11.33
C ARG A 248 2.24 -10.53 -12.12
N ILE A 249 1.45 -9.47 -12.27
CA ILE A 249 0.36 -9.42 -13.24
C ILE A 249 0.58 -8.20 -14.14
N ALA A 250 0.50 -8.37 -15.45
CA ALA A 250 0.59 -7.24 -16.36
C ALA A 250 -0.68 -6.39 -16.23
N ALA A 251 -0.54 -5.07 -16.14
CA ALA A 251 -1.67 -4.14 -16.15
C ALA A 251 -2.52 -4.33 -17.42
N SER A 252 -1.88 -4.60 -18.56
CA SER A 252 -2.54 -4.91 -19.82
C SER A 252 -3.31 -6.23 -19.82
N SER A 253 -3.09 -7.10 -18.82
CA SER A 253 -3.83 -8.35 -18.64
C SER A 253 -5.08 -8.24 -17.78
N MET A 254 -5.36 -7.06 -17.22
CA MET A 254 -6.51 -6.84 -16.35
C MET A 254 -7.67 -6.29 -17.17
N ASP A 255 -8.77 -7.03 -17.23
CA ASP A 255 -9.90 -6.66 -18.08
C ASP A 255 -10.90 -5.74 -17.37
N VAL A 256 -10.46 -4.51 -17.09
CA VAL A 256 -11.23 -3.45 -16.41
C VAL A 256 -11.58 -2.34 -17.41
N GLN A 257 -12.72 -1.65 -17.25
CA GLN A 257 -13.06 -0.52 -18.13
C GLN A 257 -12.39 0.78 -17.66
N LEU A 258 -12.47 1.05 -16.36
CA LEU A 258 -11.85 2.20 -15.69
C LEU A 258 -10.85 1.71 -14.63
N ALA A 259 -9.65 2.28 -14.60
CA ALA A 259 -8.73 2.11 -13.47
C ALA A 259 -8.60 3.44 -12.70
N PHE A 260 -8.84 3.41 -11.39
CA PHE A 260 -8.65 4.53 -10.48
C PHE A 260 -7.46 4.24 -9.55
N LEU A 261 -6.35 4.96 -9.73
CA LEU A 261 -5.05 4.64 -9.15
C LEU A 261 -4.61 5.69 -8.12
N GLN A 262 -4.85 5.44 -6.83
CA GLN A 262 -4.27 6.20 -5.73
C GLN A 262 -2.89 5.61 -5.35
N SER A 263 -1.90 5.90 -6.19
CA SER A 263 -0.49 5.56 -6.01
C SER A 263 0.39 6.64 -6.61
N CYS A 264 1.54 6.95 -5.99
CA CYS A 264 2.51 7.93 -6.48
C CYS A 264 2.86 7.70 -7.97
N ASP A 265 2.90 8.79 -8.74
CA ASP A 265 3.27 8.85 -10.15
C ASP A 265 2.56 7.82 -11.04
N SER A 266 1.33 7.44 -10.70
CA SER A 266 0.57 6.48 -11.50
C SER A 266 0.18 7.04 -12.87
N ILE A 267 0.13 8.37 -13.02
CA ILE A 267 0.05 9.09 -14.30
C ILE A 267 1.32 9.94 -14.47
N SER A 268 2.14 9.59 -15.45
CA SER A 268 3.45 10.23 -15.67
C SER A 268 3.66 10.70 -17.13
N VAL A 269 2.68 10.55 -18.01
CA VAL A 269 2.86 10.86 -19.44
C VAL A 269 3.17 12.35 -19.65
N GLY A 270 4.37 12.65 -20.13
CA GLY A 270 4.87 14.01 -20.31
C GLY A 270 6.01 14.37 -19.35
N ASN A 271 6.03 13.79 -18.14
CA ASN A 271 7.01 14.06 -17.09
C ASN A 271 7.68 12.79 -16.51
N ASN A 272 7.55 11.67 -17.22
CA ASN A 272 8.03 10.34 -16.85
C ASN A 272 9.48 10.31 -16.37
N ALA A 273 9.72 9.66 -15.24
CA ALA A 273 11.05 9.30 -14.79
C ALA A 273 11.54 8.02 -15.48
N HIS A 274 10.64 7.17 -15.95
CA HIS A 274 10.94 5.94 -16.67
C HIS A 274 10.48 5.98 -18.13
N PRO A 275 10.93 5.06 -18.99
CA PRO A 275 10.39 4.95 -20.34
C PRO A 275 8.89 4.61 -20.33
N LEU A 276 8.14 5.16 -21.29
CA LEU A 276 6.70 4.93 -21.46
C LEU A 276 6.33 3.44 -21.60
N SER A 277 7.28 2.61 -22.06
CA SER A 277 7.15 1.15 -22.18
C SER A 277 6.92 0.40 -20.86
N VAL A 278 7.18 1.05 -19.72
CA VAL A 278 6.91 0.46 -18.40
C VAL A 278 5.83 1.18 -17.61
N GLY A 279 5.30 2.31 -18.08
CA GLY A 279 4.31 3.11 -17.33
C GLY A 279 3.02 2.34 -17.06
N VAL A 280 2.62 2.19 -15.81
CA VAL A 280 1.52 1.29 -15.40
C VAL A 280 0.16 1.70 -15.96
N ALA A 281 -0.15 2.99 -15.99
CA ALA A 281 -1.39 3.48 -16.59
C ALA A 281 -1.44 3.26 -18.11
N LEU A 282 -0.31 3.39 -18.81
CA LEU A 282 -0.25 3.02 -20.24
C LEU A 282 -0.42 1.52 -20.44
N GLY A 283 0.09 0.69 -19.53
CA GLY A 283 -0.16 -0.75 -19.54
C GLY A 283 -1.64 -1.08 -19.47
N PHE A 284 -2.40 -0.42 -18.59
CA PHE A 284 -3.87 -0.56 -18.55
C PHE A 284 -4.53 -0.21 -19.89
N LEU A 285 -4.11 0.90 -20.52
CA LEU A 285 -4.67 1.37 -21.80
C LEU A 285 -4.24 0.53 -23.02
N GLU A 286 -3.17 -0.26 -22.93
CA GLU A 286 -2.89 -1.32 -23.92
C GLU A 286 -3.79 -2.55 -23.75
N GLY A 287 -4.29 -2.78 -22.53
CA GLY A 287 -5.23 -3.84 -22.17
C GLY A 287 -6.63 -3.60 -22.73
N THR A 288 -7.69 -3.77 -21.93
CA THR A 288 -9.07 -3.42 -22.34
C THR A 288 -9.62 -2.15 -21.69
N THR A 289 -8.82 -1.52 -20.83
CA THR A 289 -9.14 -0.25 -20.17
C THR A 289 -9.32 0.87 -21.18
N VAL A 290 -10.34 1.71 -20.97
CA VAL A 290 -10.65 2.89 -21.80
C VAL A 290 -10.26 4.20 -21.12
N ALA A 291 -10.17 4.20 -19.78
CA ALA A 291 -9.72 5.35 -19.03
C ALA A 291 -8.95 4.94 -17.76
N VAL A 292 -7.95 5.75 -17.41
CA VAL A 292 -7.20 5.66 -16.16
C VAL A 292 -7.21 7.02 -15.49
N VAL A 293 -7.75 7.08 -14.28
CA VAL A 293 -7.61 8.23 -13.39
C VAL A 293 -6.54 7.87 -12.37
N GLY A 294 -5.54 8.72 -12.18
CA GLY A 294 -4.49 8.44 -11.21
C GLY A 294 -3.71 9.69 -10.82
N ILE A 295 -2.74 9.53 -9.93
CA ILE A 295 -1.97 10.64 -9.38
C ILE A 295 -0.88 11.09 -10.35
N VAL A 296 -0.74 12.41 -10.50
CA VAL A 296 0.42 13.07 -11.11
C VAL A 296 1.31 13.59 -9.98
N GLY A 297 2.49 12.97 -9.77
CA GLY A 297 3.42 13.34 -8.70
C GLY A 297 3.33 12.46 -7.44
N PHE A 298 3.79 13.02 -6.33
CA PHE A 298 3.86 12.34 -5.03
C PHE A 298 2.57 12.45 -4.21
N HIS A 299 2.00 11.32 -3.78
CA HIS A 299 0.75 11.25 -3.01
C HIS A 299 0.93 10.57 -1.66
N ILE A 300 0.40 11.18 -0.60
CA ILE A 300 0.30 10.58 0.74
C ILE A 300 -1.12 10.06 0.88
N ALA A 301 -1.36 8.79 0.57
CA ALA A 301 -2.72 8.27 0.52
C ALA A 301 -3.30 8.04 1.93
N GLN A 302 -4.10 8.98 2.45
CA GLN A 302 -4.68 8.90 3.81
C GLN A 302 -6.07 8.25 3.86
N ARG A 303 -6.86 8.29 2.78
CA ARG A 303 -8.17 7.62 2.68
C ARG A 303 -8.53 7.26 1.24
N PRO A 304 -9.46 6.30 1.02
CA PRO A 304 -10.00 6.02 -0.31
C PRO A 304 -10.80 7.22 -0.83
N LEU A 305 -10.57 7.60 -2.09
CA LEU A 305 -11.23 8.74 -2.75
C LEU A 305 -12.14 8.33 -3.92
N PHE A 306 -12.23 7.03 -4.20
CA PHE A 306 -13.06 6.53 -5.29
C PHE A 306 -14.55 6.88 -5.11
N ASP A 307 -15.06 6.84 -3.89
CA ASP A 307 -16.46 7.16 -3.60
C ASP A 307 -16.83 8.61 -4.01
N GLU A 308 -15.87 9.54 -3.99
CA GLU A 308 -16.10 10.93 -4.45
C GLU A 308 -16.21 11.00 -5.97
N LEU A 309 -15.34 10.29 -6.69
CA LEU A 309 -15.42 10.16 -8.14
C LEU A 309 -16.73 9.48 -8.56
N ALA A 310 -17.06 8.35 -7.92
CA ALA A 310 -18.29 7.61 -8.17
C ALA A 310 -19.51 8.48 -7.86
N GLY A 311 -19.55 9.16 -6.72
CA GLY A 311 -20.65 10.05 -6.35
C GLY A 311 -20.90 11.16 -7.39
N ALA A 312 -19.84 11.79 -7.90
CA ALA A 312 -19.96 12.80 -8.94
C ALA A 312 -20.54 12.22 -10.25
N ILE A 313 -20.07 11.04 -10.68
CA ILE A 313 -20.56 10.36 -11.88
C ILE A 313 -22.05 9.97 -11.72
N HIS A 314 -22.45 9.44 -10.57
CA HIS A 314 -23.87 9.17 -10.28
C HIS A 314 -24.72 10.44 -10.26
N GLY A 315 -24.13 11.58 -9.90
CA GLY A 315 -24.74 12.90 -9.99
C GLY A 315 -24.86 13.45 -11.43
N GLY A 316 -24.43 12.68 -12.43
CA GLY A 316 -24.51 13.05 -13.85
C GLY A 316 -23.25 13.73 -14.41
N ALA A 317 -22.18 13.85 -13.62
CA ALA A 317 -20.92 14.42 -14.10
C ALA A 317 -20.25 13.50 -15.14
N ARG A 318 -19.60 14.09 -16.14
CA ARG A 318 -18.67 13.39 -17.02
C ARG A 318 -17.35 13.12 -16.31
N LEU A 319 -16.56 12.17 -16.83
CA LEU A 319 -15.33 11.73 -16.17
C LEU A 319 -14.36 12.89 -15.86
N GLY A 320 -14.18 13.83 -16.79
CA GLY A 320 -13.31 15.00 -16.58
C GLY A 320 -13.86 15.99 -15.54
N GLU A 321 -15.19 16.14 -15.45
CA GLU A 321 -15.84 16.98 -14.42
C GLU A 321 -15.72 16.33 -13.04
N ALA A 322 -15.84 15.00 -12.96
CA ALA A 322 -15.63 14.25 -11.73
C ALA A 322 -14.17 14.35 -11.24
N VAL A 323 -13.19 14.29 -12.15
CA VAL A 323 -11.76 14.49 -11.83
C VAL A 323 -11.47 15.93 -11.40
N GLU A 324 -12.10 16.93 -12.03
CA GLU A 324 -12.03 18.33 -11.58
C GLU A 324 -12.57 18.49 -10.15
N GLY A 325 -13.76 17.94 -9.87
CA GLY A 325 -14.36 17.99 -8.53
C GLY A 325 -13.48 17.31 -7.47
N LEU A 326 -12.89 16.15 -7.81
CA LEU A 326 -11.94 15.44 -6.96
C LEU A 326 -10.68 16.28 -6.67
N ASN A 327 -10.11 16.92 -7.69
CA ASN A 327 -8.97 17.82 -7.53
C ASN A 327 -9.30 19.04 -6.65
N ALA A 328 -10.47 19.65 -6.83
CA ALA A 328 -10.92 20.78 -6.00
C ALA A 328 -11.09 20.37 -4.53
N ALA A 329 -11.66 19.18 -4.27
CA ALA A 329 -11.79 18.64 -2.92
C ALA A 329 -10.42 18.34 -2.28
N CYS A 330 -9.46 17.84 -3.05
CA CYS A 330 -8.10 17.58 -2.57
C CYS A 330 -7.34 18.88 -2.25
N GLU A 331 -7.47 19.91 -3.09
CA GLU A 331 -6.84 21.21 -2.87
C GLU A 331 -7.35 21.90 -1.60
N ALA A 332 -8.65 21.83 -1.34
CA ALA A 332 -9.26 22.38 -0.11
C ALA A 332 -8.69 21.76 1.17
N ASN A 333 -8.30 20.48 1.13
CA ASN A 333 -7.75 19.76 2.28
C ASN A 333 -6.21 19.87 2.39
N ARG A 334 -5.51 20.45 1.40
CA ARG A 334 -4.03 20.57 1.34
C ARG A 334 -3.26 19.24 1.51
N GLU A 335 -3.92 18.11 1.29
CA GLU A 335 -3.40 16.80 1.69
C GLU A 335 -2.72 16.02 0.54
N PHE A 336 -2.87 16.44 -0.73
CA PHE A 336 -2.50 15.59 -1.88
C PHE A 336 -1.98 16.34 -3.12
N THR A 337 -1.29 15.58 -3.99
CA THR A 337 -1.09 15.89 -5.41
C THR A 337 -2.38 15.76 -6.23
N ARG A 338 -2.35 16.30 -7.45
CA ARG A 338 -3.48 16.28 -8.38
C ARG A 338 -3.68 14.91 -9.05
N PHE A 339 -4.92 14.61 -9.37
CA PHE A 339 -5.32 13.53 -10.25
C PHE A 339 -5.28 13.97 -11.72
N GLY A 340 -4.68 13.13 -12.56
CA GLY A 340 -4.74 13.22 -14.01
C GLY A 340 -5.67 12.15 -14.59
N LEU A 341 -6.13 12.39 -15.82
CA LEU A 341 -6.97 11.49 -16.60
C LEU A 341 -6.28 11.11 -17.92
N LEU A 342 -5.95 9.83 -18.07
CA LEU A 342 -5.66 9.25 -19.37
C LEU A 342 -6.94 8.62 -19.93
N GLY A 343 -7.51 9.20 -20.98
CA GLY A 343 -8.82 8.83 -21.52
C GLY A 343 -9.61 10.06 -21.95
N ASP A 344 -10.82 9.84 -22.45
CA ASP A 344 -11.71 10.92 -22.89
C ASP A 344 -12.45 11.52 -21.68
N PRO A 345 -12.32 12.84 -21.40
CA PRO A 345 -13.00 13.46 -20.26
C PRO A 345 -14.53 13.52 -20.42
N SER A 346 -15.06 13.37 -21.63
CA SER A 346 -16.51 13.37 -21.89
C SER A 346 -17.14 11.98 -21.82
N LEU A 347 -16.33 10.94 -21.58
CA LEU A 347 -16.76 9.55 -21.53
C LEU A 347 -17.90 9.36 -20.50
N PRO A 348 -19.09 8.89 -20.92
CA PRO A 348 -20.09 8.41 -19.98
C PRO A 348 -19.62 7.07 -19.43
N VAL A 349 -19.10 7.09 -18.20
CA VAL A 349 -18.84 5.87 -17.44
C VAL A 349 -19.99 5.64 -16.48
N ASP A 350 -20.35 4.38 -16.32
CA ASP A 350 -21.23 3.94 -15.25
C ASP A 350 -20.34 3.29 -14.19
N LEU A 351 -20.52 3.61 -12.92
CA LEU A 351 -19.77 3.04 -11.78
C LEU A 351 -20.75 2.44 -10.79
N SER A 352 -20.31 1.52 -9.93
CA SER A 352 -21.22 1.04 -8.88
C SER A 352 -21.43 2.15 -7.85
N ALA A 353 -22.65 2.24 -7.31
CA ALA A 353 -22.94 3.18 -6.23
C ALA A 353 -21.97 2.98 -5.05
N ALA A 354 -21.61 4.07 -4.38
CA ALA A 354 -20.66 4.07 -3.26
C ALA A 354 -20.99 2.95 -2.26
N ARG A 355 -20.00 2.08 -1.99
CA ARG A 355 -20.16 0.88 -1.15
C ARG A 355 -20.54 1.21 0.30
N SER A 356 -20.34 2.46 0.70
CA SER A 356 -20.48 2.97 2.06
C SER A 356 -21.94 3.08 2.55
N ALA A 357 -22.96 2.91 1.69
CA ALA A 357 -24.37 2.93 2.11
C ALA A 357 -25.04 1.56 2.30
N GLN A 358 -24.56 0.49 1.63
CA GLN A 358 -25.38 -0.72 1.43
C GLN A 358 -24.90 -1.96 2.19
N ARG A 359 -23.79 -1.87 2.95
CA ARG A 359 -23.32 -2.92 3.87
C ARG A 359 -23.64 -2.67 5.34
N ARG A 360 -24.37 -1.60 5.68
CA ARG A 360 -24.96 -1.43 7.01
C ARG A 360 -26.36 -2.03 6.99
N HIS A 361 -26.49 -3.22 7.59
CA HIS A 361 -27.70 -4.03 7.78
C HIS A 361 -27.86 -5.18 6.78
N SER A 362 -27.39 -6.37 7.16
CA SER A 362 -28.24 -7.42 7.74
C SER A 362 -27.44 -8.71 7.88
N THR A 363 -27.56 -9.35 9.04
CA THR A 363 -27.00 -10.63 9.49
C THR A 363 -25.54 -10.66 9.99
N VAL A 364 -25.39 -11.33 11.13
CA VAL A 364 -24.16 -11.88 11.76
C VAL A 364 -23.45 -11.05 12.85
N GLN A 365 -24.13 -10.90 13.99
CA GLN A 365 -23.58 -10.36 15.24
C GLN A 365 -22.49 -11.27 15.88
N GLU A 366 -22.34 -12.53 15.45
CA GLU A 366 -21.32 -13.46 15.96
C GLU A 366 -20.03 -13.52 15.09
N ALA A 367 -20.11 -13.28 13.77
CA ALA A 367 -18.94 -13.26 12.88
C ALA A 367 -18.17 -11.94 12.97
N GLU A 368 -18.87 -10.82 13.25
CA GLU A 368 -18.22 -9.53 13.52
C GLU A 368 -17.27 -9.58 14.72
N SER A 369 -17.56 -10.41 15.73
CA SER A 369 -16.69 -10.56 16.90
C SER A 369 -15.39 -11.29 16.56
N VAL A 370 -15.44 -12.33 15.72
CA VAL A 370 -14.26 -13.12 15.35
C VAL A 370 -13.39 -12.35 14.36
N ASP A 371 -13.99 -11.67 13.38
CA ASP A 371 -13.25 -10.82 12.44
C ASP A 371 -12.58 -9.65 13.15
N LYS A 372 -13.27 -9.01 14.11
CA LYS A 372 -12.68 -7.95 14.94
C LYS A 372 -11.48 -8.48 15.72
N GLU A 373 -11.61 -9.65 16.32
CA GLU A 373 -10.53 -10.24 17.11
C GLU A 373 -9.34 -10.67 16.22
N LEU A 374 -9.59 -11.26 15.06
CA LEU A 374 -8.56 -11.56 14.05
C LEU A 374 -7.83 -10.29 13.59
N ARG A 375 -8.53 -9.16 13.43
CA ARG A 375 -7.90 -7.85 13.13
C ARG A 375 -7.03 -7.36 14.30
N THR A 376 -7.47 -7.55 15.55
CA THR A 376 -6.64 -7.27 16.73
C THR A 376 -5.35 -8.09 16.70
N GLN A 377 -5.44 -9.40 16.42
CA GLN A 377 -4.27 -10.27 16.28
C GLN A 377 -3.35 -9.83 15.13
N GLN A 378 -3.90 -9.30 14.04
CA GLN A 378 -3.12 -8.75 12.93
C GLN A 378 -2.31 -7.51 13.34
N VAL A 379 -2.87 -6.63 14.17
CA VAL A 379 -2.15 -5.48 14.73
C VAL A 379 -0.98 -5.96 15.59
N ILE A 380 -1.18 -6.99 16.41
CA ILE A 380 -0.13 -7.60 17.24
C ILE A 380 1.00 -8.16 16.38
N LEU A 381 0.68 -8.92 15.32
CA LEU A 381 1.69 -9.43 14.39
C LEU A 381 2.46 -8.31 13.67
N GLY A 382 1.77 -7.23 13.28
CA GLY A 382 2.41 -6.05 12.68
C GLY A 382 3.44 -5.42 13.62
N ARG A 383 3.11 -5.30 14.91
CA ARG A 383 4.03 -4.82 15.95
C ARG A 383 5.22 -5.77 16.11
N LEU A 384 4.97 -7.07 16.27
CA LEU A 384 6.03 -8.09 16.34
C LEU A 384 6.98 -8.02 15.15
N ARG A 385 6.45 -7.77 13.94
CA ARG A 385 7.27 -7.63 12.73
C ARG A 385 8.17 -6.40 12.75
N SER A 386 7.68 -5.27 13.25
CA SER A 386 8.48 -4.06 13.39
C SER A 386 9.71 -4.29 14.28
N LEU A 387 9.57 -5.14 15.30
CA LEU A 387 10.64 -5.49 16.24
C LEU A 387 11.79 -6.30 15.63
N LEU A 388 11.62 -6.88 14.44
CA LEU A 388 12.74 -7.51 13.72
C LEU A 388 13.88 -6.53 13.43
N SER A 389 13.59 -5.23 13.39
CA SER A 389 14.61 -4.18 13.22
C SER A 389 15.46 -3.93 14.48
N LEU A 390 15.13 -4.60 15.60
CA LEU A 390 15.85 -4.52 16.87
C LEU A 390 16.73 -5.76 17.12
N ASP A 391 16.87 -6.65 16.14
CA ASP A 391 17.54 -7.96 16.30
C ASP A 391 17.00 -8.79 17.48
N LEU A 392 15.72 -8.64 17.83
CA LEU A 392 15.10 -9.52 18.82
C LEU A 392 14.99 -10.95 18.26
N PRO A 393 15.11 -11.99 19.11
CA PRO A 393 15.02 -13.39 18.71
C PRO A 393 13.56 -13.79 18.39
N ILE A 394 13.01 -13.25 17.32
CA ILE A 394 11.65 -13.51 16.82
C ILE A 394 11.75 -14.49 15.64
N ASP A 395 10.99 -15.58 15.72
CA ASP A 395 10.89 -16.54 14.61
C ASP A 395 10.06 -15.95 13.46
N GLU A 396 10.75 -15.37 12.47
CA GLU A 396 10.12 -14.74 11.30
C GLU A 396 9.26 -15.71 10.49
N ARG A 397 9.64 -16.99 10.42
CA ARG A 397 8.87 -18.01 9.69
C ARG A 397 7.52 -18.23 10.37
N ARG A 398 7.51 -18.42 11.69
CA ARG A 398 6.28 -18.58 12.46
C ARG A 398 5.40 -17.34 12.42
N LEU A 399 6.02 -16.16 12.45
CA LEU A 399 5.31 -14.89 12.28
C LEU A 399 4.58 -14.84 10.92
N GLY A 400 5.26 -15.19 9.83
CA GLY A 400 4.67 -15.27 8.50
C GLY A 400 3.60 -16.38 8.34
N GLU A 401 3.68 -17.47 9.10
CA GLU A 401 2.64 -18.50 9.16
C GLU A 401 1.36 -18.00 9.85
N ALA A 402 1.49 -17.33 10.99
CA ALA A 402 0.37 -16.73 11.70
C ALA A 402 -0.32 -15.64 10.88
N GLU A 403 0.44 -14.77 10.20
CA GLU A 403 -0.12 -13.76 9.30
C GLU A 403 -0.94 -14.39 8.18
N ARG A 404 -0.43 -15.44 7.54
CA ARG A 404 -1.15 -16.16 6.48
C ARG A 404 -2.40 -16.85 7.02
N ALA A 405 -2.37 -17.37 8.25
CA ALA A 405 -3.54 -17.99 8.89
C ALA A 405 -4.66 -16.97 9.14
N ILE A 406 -4.34 -15.79 9.70
CA ILE A 406 -5.31 -14.70 9.89
C ILE A 406 -5.95 -14.32 8.54
N ARG A 407 -5.13 -14.07 7.52
CA ARG A 407 -5.61 -13.64 6.21
C ARG A 407 -6.57 -14.66 5.59
N ARG A 408 -6.17 -15.94 5.56
CA ARG A 408 -7.03 -17.02 5.04
C ARG A 408 -8.38 -17.09 5.76
N SER A 409 -8.40 -16.89 7.08
CA SER A 409 -9.64 -16.98 7.85
C SER A 409 -10.52 -15.74 7.78
N LEU A 410 -9.95 -14.54 7.60
CA LEU A 410 -10.74 -13.35 7.26
C LEU A 410 -11.44 -13.48 5.90
N LEU A 411 -10.83 -14.20 4.94
CA LEU A 411 -11.41 -14.45 3.61
C LEU A 411 -12.47 -15.56 3.60
N ALA A 412 -12.28 -16.63 4.39
CA ALA A 412 -13.05 -17.86 4.26
C ALA A 412 -14.48 -17.86 4.86
N ARG A 413 -14.91 -16.77 5.54
CA ARG A 413 -16.23 -16.56 6.21
C ARG A 413 -16.97 -17.84 6.64
N GLY A 414 -16.96 -18.18 7.92
CA GLY A 414 -17.73 -19.32 8.45
C GLY A 414 -17.21 -19.92 9.75
N SER A 415 -17.75 -21.08 10.14
CA SER A 415 -17.50 -21.74 11.44
C SER A 415 -16.04 -22.09 11.73
N ARG A 416 -15.16 -22.18 10.72
CA ARG A 416 -13.73 -22.44 10.88
C ARG A 416 -12.92 -21.24 11.40
N GLN A 417 -13.51 -20.03 11.43
CA GLN A 417 -12.81 -18.82 11.87
C GLN A 417 -12.44 -18.85 13.36
N LEU A 418 -13.28 -19.47 14.20
CA LEU A 418 -13.00 -19.59 15.64
C LEU A 418 -11.79 -20.48 15.93
N ASP A 419 -11.65 -21.58 15.21
CA ASP A 419 -10.51 -22.48 15.39
C ASP A 419 -9.23 -21.81 14.92
N THR A 420 -9.25 -21.12 13.77
CA THR A 420 -8.09 -20.33 13.32
C THR A 420 -7.76 -19.19 14.27
N LEU A 421 -8.76 -18.51 14.83
CA LEU A 421 -8.50 -17.46 15.81
C LEU A 421 -7.74 -18.02 17.02
N ARG A 422 -8.16 -19.18 17.55
CA ARG A 422 -7.44 -19.85 18.65
C ARG A 422 -6.03 -20.26 18.25
N GLU A 423 -5.86 -20.84 17.06
CA GLU A 423 -4.54 -21.21 16.53
C GLU A 423 -3.61 -20.00 16.39
N VAL A 424 -4.14 -18.88 15.89
CA VAL A 424 -3.40 -17.62 15.75
C VAL A 424 -3.02 -17.05 17.10
N GLN A 425 -3.97 -16.97 18.04
CA GLN A 425 -3.72 -16.48 19.40
C GLN A 425 -2.65 -17.32 20.09
N GLN A 426 -2.74 -18.66 19.97
CA GLN A 426 -1.73 -19.57 20.48
C GLN A 426 -0.38 -19.36 19.80
N SER A 427 -0.33 -19.19 18.48
CA SER A 427 0.92 -18.96 17.76
C SER A 427 1.58 -17.64 18.18
N ILE A 428 0.80 -16.57 18.36
CA ILE A 428 1.29 -15.28 18.88
C ILE A 428 1.83 -15.46 20.30
N ASP A 429 1.09 -16.13 21.17
CA ASP A 429 1.55 -16.39 22.55
C ASP A 429 2.87 -17.17 22.57
N GLU A 430 2.98 -18.22 21.77
CA GLU A 430 4.20 -19.04 21.66
C GLU A 430 5.38 -18.26 21.06
N ILE A 431 5.15 -17.37 20.09
CA ILE A 431 6.19 -16.47 19.57
C ILE A 431 6.66 -15.53 20.68
N GLN A 432 5.75 -14.87 21.40
CA GLN A 432 6.11 -13.97 22.49
C GLN A 432 6.84 -14.70 23.61
N ALA A 433 6.38 -15.91 23.97
CA ALA A 433 7.00 -16.77 24.98
C ALA A 433 8.44 -17.12 24.61
N ALA A 434 8.65 -17.61 23.39
CA ALA A 434 9.97 -17.99 22.88
C ALA A 434 10.91 -16.79 22.82
N THR A 435 10.45 -15.65 22.31
CA THR A 435 11.25 -14.42 22.24
C THR A 435 11.65 -13.90 23.62
N VAL A 436 10.73 -13.84 24.60
CA VAL A 436 11.08 -13.39 25.95
C VAL A 436 12.00 -14.39 26.64
N HIS A 437 11.77 -15.69 26.47
CA HIS A 437 12.65 -16.72 27.03
C HIS A 437 14.08 -16.60 26.50
N GLU A 438 14.22 -16.47 25.18
CA GLU A 438 15.52 -16.36 24.53
C GLU A 438 16.20 -15.04 24.88
N LEU A 439 15.47 -13.93 24.91
CA LEU A 439 15.99 -12.64 25.35
C LEU A 439 16.48 -12.69 26.81
N VAL A 440 15.76 -13.34 27.72
CA VAL A 440 16.21 -13.54 29.11
C VAL A 440 17.50 -14.36 29.17
N ARG A 441 17.65 -15.35 28.30
CA ARG A 441 18.88 -16.15 28.16
C ARG A 441 20.04 -15.29 27.65
N GLU A 442 19.80 -14.47 26.63
CA GLU A 442 20.79 -13.54 26.07
C GLU A 442 21.22 -12.46 27.06
N ILE A 443 20.26 -11.85 27.78
CA ILE A 443 20.52 -10.88 28.85
C ILE A 443 21.46 -11.48 29.89
N HIS A 444 21.22 -12.74 30.29
CA HIS A 444 22.06 -13.43 31.27
C HIS A 444 23.46 -13.73 30.74
N GLY A 445 23.55 -14.28 29.53
CA GLY A 445 24.81 -14.75 28.96
C GLY A 445 25.71 -13.68 28.33
N THR A 446 25.27 -12.43 28.21
CA THR A 446 26.02 -11.37 27.51
C THR A 446 26.11 -10.07 28.31
N TRP A 447 26.97 -9.15 27.88
CA TRP A 447 26.94 -7.75 28.32
C TRP A 447 25.85 -7.02 27.53
N TRP A 448 24.60 -7.22 27.95
CA TRP A 448 23.43 -6.80 27.20
C TRP A 448 23.28 -5.28 27.10
N GLU A 449 23.02 -4.80 25.88
CA GLU A 449 22.66 -3.42 25.56
C GLU A 449 21.45 -3.44 24.63
N PHE A 450 20.38 -2.71 24.97
CA PHE A 450 19.14 -2.80 24.20
C PHE A 450 19.28 -2.34 22.74
N LEU A 451 19.91 -1.19 22.51
CA LEU A 451 20.10 -0.67 21.15
C LEU A 451 21.40 -1.17 20.53
N GLY A 452 22.43 -1.48 21.32
CA GLY A 452 23.74 -1.95 20.87
C GLY A 452 24.22 -1.30 19.56
N ALA A 453 24.55 -2.14 18.57
CA ALA A 453 24.95 -1.70 17.23
C ALA A 453 23.82 -1.02 16.43
N ASN A 454 22.56 -1.30 16.75
CA ASN A 454 21.37 -0.78 16.08
C ASN A 454 21.05 0.67 16.43
N ALA A 455 21.70 1.27 17.43
CA ALA A 455 21.49 2.69 17.78
C ALA A 455 21.62 3.64 16.57
N ARG A 456 22.48 3.31 15.59
CA ARG A 456 22.66 4.09 14.35
C ARG A 456 21.48 4.05 13.40
N ALA A 457 20.63 3.02 13.50
CA ALA A 457 19.41 2.88 12.71
C ALA A 457 18.31 3.84 13.16
N PHE A 458 18.47 4.50 14.30
CA PHE A 458 17.50 5.43 14.86
C PHE A 458 17.94 6.88 14.72
N ARG A 459 16.96 7.78 14.74
CA ARG A 459 17.14 9.23 14.87
C ARG A 459 16.31 9.71 16.05
N GLN A 460 16.87 10.62 16.84
CA GLN A 460 16.11 11.29 17.89
C GLN A 460 15.06 12.22 17.29
N VAL A 461 13.82 12.07 17.75
CA VAL A 461 12.66 12.89 17.35
C VAL A 461 12.38 13.95 18.40
N SER A 462 12.31 13.53 19.66
CA SER A 462 12.00 14.41 20.79
C SER A 462 12.82 14.04 22.03
N SER A 463 12.94 14.98 22.97
CA SER A 463 13.54 14.77 24.28
C SER A 463 12.81 15.64 25.29
N THR A 464 12.22 15.00 26.30
CA THR A 464 11.39 15.66 27.32
C THR A 464 11.98 15.41 28.71
N PRO A 465 12.26 16.44 29.53
CA PRO A 465 12.71 16.24 30.90
C PRO A 465 11.69 15.44 31.73
N VAL A 466 12.17 14.50 32.54
CA VAL A 466 11.36 13.71 33.48
C VAL A 466 12.11 13.52 34.79
N ILE A 467 11.39 13.23 35.88
CA ILE A 467 12.02 12.87 37.15
C ILE A 467 12.54 11.44 37.04
N CYS A 468 13.83 11.25 37.35
CA CYS A 468 14.44 9.93 37.38
C CYS A 468 13.73 9.03 38.42
N PRO A 469 13.10 7.92 38.02
CA PRO A 469 12.38 7.07 38.97
C PRO A 469 13.30 6.33 39.96
N ALA A 470 14.59 6.17 39.64
CA ALA A 470 15.58 5.58 40.53
C ALA A 470 16.09 6.57 41.60
N CYS A 471 16.67 7.71 41.20
CA CYS A 471 17.28 8.66 42.13
C CYS A 471 16.37 9.82 42.56
N ARG A 472 15.15 9.91 42.01
CA ARG A 472 14.12 10.92 42.31
C ARG A 472 14.56 12.37 42.08
N ARG A 473 15.44 12.61 41.10
CA ARG A 473 15.92 13.93 40.70
C ARG A 473 15.50 14.29 39.29
N GLU A 474 15.44 15.58 38.99
CA GLU A 474 15.25 16.14 37.64
C GLU A 474 16.52 16.00 36.79
N SER A 475 17.01 14.76 36.67
CA SER A 475 18.24 14.42 35.96
C SER A 475 18.00 13.42 34.83
N ALA A 476 16.74 13.14 34.50
CA ALA A 476 16.36 12.21 33.45
C ALA A 476 15.65 12.91 32.30
N VAL A 477 15.77 12.31 31.12
CA VAL A 477 15.08 12.70 29.90
C VAL A 477 14.41 11.48 29.30
N ARG A 478 13.16 11.64 28.85
CA ARG A 478 12.48 10.68 27.99
C ARG A 478 12.78 11.07 26.55
N VAL A 479 13.49 10.20 25.84
CA VAL A 479 13.89 10.39 24.45
C VAL A 479 13.01 9.52 23.56
N GLU A 480 12.51 10.13 22.49
CA GLU A 480 11.80 9.44 21.42
C GLU A 480 12.77 9.24 20.25
N LEU A 481 12.90 7.99 19.80
CA LEU A 481 13.79 7.57 18.74
C LEU A 481 12.95 6.92 17.63
N ALA A 482 12.91 7.52 16.45
CA ALA A 482 12.26 6.92 15.28
C ALA A 482 13.28 6.15 14.45
N HIS A 483 12.87 5.00 13.91
CA HIS A 483 13.69 4.27 12.97
C HIS A 483 13.91 5.09 11.68
N ARG A 484 15.11 5.02 11.09
CA ARG A 484 15.48 5.80 9.89
C ARG A 484 14.88 5.25 8.60
N LEU A 485 14.62 3.94 8.55
CA LEU A 485 13.85 3.30 7.49
C LEU A 485 12.35 3.31 7.82
N PRO A 486 11.46 3.27 6.82
CA PRO A 486 10.00 3.35 7.00
C PRO A 486 9.39 2.03 7.52
N VAL A 487 9.82 1.57 8.69
CA VAL A 487 9.39 0.30 9.33
C VAL A 487 8.34 0.49 10.43
N ASP A 488 7.81 1.71 10.59
CA ASP A 488 6.84 2.10 11.64
C ASP A 488 7.23 1.63 13.05
N LEU A 489 8.48 1.93 13.43
CA LEU A 489 9.04 1.61 14.74
C LEU A 489 9.54 2.87 15.43
N THR A 490 9.02 3.12 16.63
CA THR A 490 9.45 4.21 17.52
C THR A 490 9.79 3.65 18.89
N ILE A 491 10.90 4.10 19.45
CA ILE A 491 11.39 3.71 20.76
C ILE A 491 11.31 4.91 21.69
N PHE A 492 10.82 4.68 22.89
CA PHE A 492 10.78 5.63 23.99
C PHE A 492 11.72 5.13 25.07
N THR A 493 12.86 5.81 25.26
CA THR A 493 13.85 5.45 26.29
C THR A 493 13.91 6.52 27.37
N VAL A 494 14.09 6.13 28.63
CA VAL A 494 14.33 7.05 29.75
C VAL A 494 15.79 6.95 30.15
N LEU A 495 16.51 8.06 29.97
CA LEU A 495 17.95 8.16 30.25
C LEU A 495 18.18 9.14 31.39
N CYS A 496 18.90 8.73 32.43
CA CYS A 496 19.32 9.57 33.54
C CYS A 496 20.81 9.85 33.45
N SER A 497 21.22 11.11 33.57
CA SER A 497 22.64 11.48 33.56
C SER A 497 23.45 10.88 34.72
N ARG A 498 22.78 10.40 35.77
CA ARG A 498 23.40 9.74 36.94
C ARG A 498 23.25 8.24 36.96
N CYS A 499 22.09 7.74 36.52
CA CYS A 499 21.71 6.32 36.67
C CYS A 499 21.82 5.55 35.36
N GLY A 500 22.19 6.21 34.26
CA GLY A 500 22.23 5.58 32.93
C GLY A 500 20.84 5.37 32.34
N GLU A 501 20.72 4.39 31.45
CA GLU A 501 19.44 3.97 30.88
C GLU A 501 18.58 3.27 31.94
N LEU A 502 17.31 3.64 32.05
CA LEU A 502 16.41 3.15 33.08
C LEU A 502 15.33 2.21 32.53
N SER A 503 14.81 2.51 31.34
CA SER A 503 13.76 1.72 30.70
C SER A 503 13.64 2.11 29.23
N SER A 504 13.23 1.18 28.39
CA SER A 504 12.73 1.51 27.05
C SER A 504 11.42 0.80 26.72
N SER A 505 10.66 1.38 25.80
CA SER A 505 9.40 0.87 25.26
C SER A 505 9.35 1.09 23.75
N THR A 506 8.71 0.19 23.03
CA THR A 506 8.38 0.33 21.60
C THR A 506 6.99 0.90 21.35
N SER A 507 6.30 1.31 22.43
CA SER A 507 4.96 1.89 22.39
C SER A 507 4.94 3.24 23.09
N ALA A 508 4.32 4.23 22.43
CA ALA A 508 4.02 5.53 23.01
C ALA A 508 2.87 5.45 24.02
N SER A 509 2.09 4.38 23.95
CA SER A 509 0.80 4.26 24.61
C SER A 509 0.94 4.11 26.12
N SER A 510 0.09 4.85 26.86
CA SER A 510 -0.19 4.63 28.28
C SER A 510 -1.16 3.47 28.52
N ASP A 511 -1.65 2.80 27.47
CA ASP A 511 -2.54 1.64 27.59
C ASP A 511 -1.99 0.53 28.49
N TYR A 512 -0.66 0.48 28.56
CA TYR A 512 0.08 -0.50 29.31
C TYR A 512 1.32 0.16 29.92
N GLU A 513 1.69 -0.20 31.14
CA GLU A 513 2.90 0.26 31.80
C GLU A 513 3.59 -0.89 32.54
N VAL A 514 4.92 -0.93 32.43
CA VAL A 514 5.77 -1.87 33.15
C VAL A 514 6.68 -1.06 34.04
N THR A 515 6.52 -1.23 35.34
CA THR A 515 7.38 -0.63 36.35
C THR A 515 8.04 -1.73 37.17
N ALA A 516 9.29 -1.56 37.55
CA ALA A 516 10.01 -2.50 38.42
C ALA A 516 10.68 -1.74 39.55
N ASP A 517 11.03 -2.45 40.63
CA ASP A 517 11.89 -1.85 41.66
C ASP A 517 13.21 -1.45 41.00
N HIS A 518 13.54 -0.15 40.99
CA HIS A 518 14.79 0.30 40.38
C HIS A 518 16.03 -0.09 41.18
N VAL A 519 15.88 -0.29 42.49
CA VAL A 519 16.98 -0.68 43.38
C VAL A 519 16.48 -1.75 44.35
N VAL A 520 17.17 -2.89 44.40
CA VAL A 520 16.92 -3.98 45.35
C VAL A 520 18.17 -4.20 46.19
N TYR A 521 18.00 -4.28 47.50
CA TYR A 521 19.09 -4.64 48.42
C TYR A 521 18.98 -6.13 48.76
N ALA A 522 19.95 -6.92 48.29
CA ALA A 522 19.90 -8.37 48.35
C ALA A 522 21.02 -8.93 49.24
N PRO A 523 20.71 -9.52 50.41
CA PRO A 523 21.69 -10.27 51.20
C PRO A 523 22.13 -11.55 50.48
N ARG A 524 23.42 -11.89 50.60
CA ARG A 524 23.93 -13.19 50.13
C ARG A 524 23.30 -14.34 50.92
N LEU A 525 23.16 -15.49 50.26
CA LEU A 525 22.67 -16.74 50.86
C LEU A 525 21.26 -16.65 51.48
N ARG A 526 20.50 -15.56 51.26
CA ARG A 526 19.10 -15.42 51.66
C ARG A 526 18.24 -15.15 50.42
N ASP A 527 17.00 -15.58 50.48
CA ASP A 527 16.04 -15.30 49.41
C ASP A 527 15.72 -13.81 49.38
N SER A 528 15.87 -13.22 48.20
CA SER A 528 15.48 -11.85 47.88
C SER A 528 14.38 -11.87 46.83
N GLU A 529 13.64 -10.79 46.72
CA GLU A 529 12.52 -10.68 45.77
C GLU A 529 12.59 -9.33 45.05
N LEU A 530 12.38 -9.37 43.74
CA LEU A 530 12.11 -8.21 42.90
C LEU A 530 10.63 -8.17 42.57
N THR A 531 10.00 -7.00 42.68
CA THR A 531 8.63 -6.79 42.18
C THR A 531 8.64 -6.04 40.85
N CYS A 532 7.89 -6.57 39.89
CA CYS A 532 7.48 -5.90 38.67
C CYS A 532 5.97 -5.66 38.74
N THR A 533 5.53 -4.44 38.46
CA THR A 533 4.12 -4.07 38.39
C THR A 533 3.74 -3.76 36.94
N LEU A 534 2.75 -4.50 36.46
CA LEU A 534 2.16 -4.39 35.13
C LEU A 534 0.82 -3.68 35.30
N ILE A 535 0.63 -2.51 34.69
CA ILE A 535 -0.60 -1.72 34.78
C ILE A 535 -1.23 -1.70 33.40
N GLY A 536 -2.49 -2.10 33.28
CA GLY A 536 -3.28 -1.98 32.06
C GLY A 536 -4.33 -0.90 32.23
N GLU A 537 -4.48 0.00 31.26
CA GLU A 537 -5.52 1.06 31.24
C GLU A 537 -6.71 0.69 30.33
N ARG A 538 -6.61 -0.45 29.65
CA ARG A 538 -7.61 -0.93 28.68
C ARG A 538 -8.82 -1.56 29.35
N ASP A 539 -9.96 -1.48 28.68
CA ASP A 539 -11.22 -2.09 29.13
C ASP A 539 -11.30 -3.62 28.88
N TRP A 540 -10.22 -4.23 28.42
CA TRP A 540 -10.11 -5.67 28.16
C TRP A 540 -8.79 -6.23 28.70
N PRO A 541 -8.69 -7.54 28.99
CA PRO A 541 -7.46 -8.12 29.49
C PRO A 541 -6.37 -8.10 28.42
N ILE A 542 -5.14 -7.89 28.85
CA ILE A 542 -3.94 -7.95 28.00
C ILE A 542 -3.11 -9.18 28.39
N HIS A 543 -2.47 -9.79 27.39
CA HIS A 543 -1.75 -11.05 27.53
C HIS A 543 -0.36 -10.97 26.88
N GLY A 544 0.61 -11.61 27.52
CA GLY A 544 1.93 -11.80 26.94
C GLY A 544 2.90 -12.43 27.92
N HIS A 545 4.17 -12.13 27.78
CA HIS A 545 5.23 -12.75 28.59
C HIS A 545 6.12 -11.69 29.22
N ALA A 546 6.54 -11.96 30.44
CA ALA A 546 7.54 -11.16 31.15
C ALA A 546 8.65 -12.07 31.67
N GLY A 547 9.84 -11.51 31.77
CA GLY A 547 11.02 -12.19 32.22
C GLY A 547 11.92 -11.30 33.04
N PHE A 548 12.77 -11.95 33.82
CA PHE A 548 13.79 -11.32 34.67
C PHE A 548 15.10 -12.06 34.48
N ALA A 549 16.19 -11.31 34.26
CA ALA A 549 17.55 -11.85 34.22
C ALA A 549 18.54 -10.86 34.81
N PHE A 550 19.55 -11.36 35.50
CA PHE A 550 20.77 -10.61 35.77
C PHE A 550 21.58 -10.46 34.49
N VAL A 551 22.25 -9.32 34.28
CA VAL A 551 23.28 -9.19 33.25
C VAL A 551 24.57 -9.73 33.84
N ALA A 552 24.82 -11.01 33.60
CA ALA A 552 25.94 -11.73 34.21
C ALA A 552 27.16 -11.82 33.29
N GLY A 553 26.94 -11.84 31.97
CA GLY A 553 28.01 -12.11 31.00
C GLY A 553 28.65 -13.48 31.29
N GLU A 554 29.96 -13.50 31.51
CA GLU A 554 30.73 -14.71 31.89
C GLU A 554 30.79 -14.95 33.43
N ILE A 555 30.17 -14.10 34.25
CA ILE A 555 30.22 -14.20 35.72
C ILE A 555 29.22 -15.26 36.20
N GLY A 556 29.70 -16.49 36.37
CA GLY A 556 28.88 -17.70 36.57
C GLY A 556 28.09 -17.84 37.89
N ASP A 557 28.27 -16.93 38.86
CA ASP A 557 27.65 -17.07 40.19
C ASP A 557 26.29 -16.35 40.34
N LEU A 558 25.85 -15.60 39.32
CA LEU A 558 24.56 -14.90 39.34
C LEU A 558 23.40 -15.82 38.93
N PRO A 559 22.23 -15.77 39.62
CA PRO A 559 21.08 -16.60 39.30
C PRO A 559 20.65 -16.50 37.83
N GLN A 560 20.30 -17.64 37.24
CA GLN A 560 19.76 -17.68 35.87
C GLN A 560 18.45 -16.92 35.78
N GLY A 561 18.25 -16.29 34.62
CA GLY A 561 17.01 -15.64 34.29
C GLY A 561 15.85 -16.62 34.10
N ARG A 562 14.63 -16.11 34.20
CA ARG A 562 13.39 -16.86 33.96
C ARG A 562 12.31 -15.98 33.35
N SER A 563 11.46 -16.59 32.54
CA SER A 563 10.27 -15.97 31.95
C SER A 563 9.00 -16.75 32.33
N ARG A 564 7.85 -16.09 32.25
CA ARG A 564 6.53 -16.70 32.43
C ARG A 564 5.44 -15.90 31.72
N PRO A 565 4.29 -16.52 31.41
CA PRO A 565 3.12 -15.80 30.92
C PRO A 565 2.61 -14.83 31.99
N VAL A 566 2.11 -13.69 31.55
CA VAL A 566 1.47 -12.67 32.38
C VAL A 566 0.17 -12.23 31.74
N SER A 567 -0.80 -11.90 32.59
CA SER A 567 -2.07 -11.32 32.17
C SER A 567 -2.47 -10.21 33.12
N VAL A 568 -2.85 -9.07 32.57
CA VAL A 568 -3.40 -7.96 33.33
C VAL A 568 -4.87 -7.85 32.98
N GLY A 569 -5.75 -7.89 33.98
CA GLY A 569 -7.17 -7.72 33.77
C GLY A 569 -7.53 -6.31 33.24
N PRO A 570 -8.79 -6.11 32.80
CA PRO A 570 -9.30 -4.80 32.40
C PRO A 570 -9.04 -3.74 33.47
N ARG A 571 -8.41 -2.62 33.10
CA ARG A 571 -8.01 -1.52 33.99
C ARG A 571 -7.32 -2.01 35.26
N GLY A 572 -6.57 -3.10 35.14
CA GLY A 572 -6.03 -3.87 36.24
C GLY A 572 -4.59 -3.53 36.56
N THR A 573 -4.15 -3.96 37.74
CA THR A 573 -2.74 -3.97 38.13
C THR A 573 -2.36 -5.39 38.52
N GLN A 574 -1.34 -5.93 37.86
CA GLN A 574 -0.77 -7.24 38.15
C GLN A 574 0.64 -7.06 38.72
N ARG A 575 0.95 -7.75 39.82
CA ARG A 575 2.29 -7.71 40.45
C ARG A 575 2.99 -9.04 40.29
N GLU A 576 4.07 -9.04 39.53
CA GLU A 576 4.94 -10.19 39.32
C GLU A 576 6.15 -10.13 40.24
N ARG A 577 6.34 -11.20 41.00
CA ARG A 577 7.43 -11.32 41.98
C ARG A 577 8.48 -12.32 41.53
N TRP A 578 9.72 -11.87 41.41
CA TRP A 578 10.86 -12.67 40.99
C TRP A 578 11.78 -12.88 42.20
N ARG A 579 11.64 -14.05 42.82
CA ARG A 579 12.56 -14.53 43.86
C ARG A 579 13.91 -14.97 43.29
N PHE A 580 14.99 -14.66 43.98
CA PHE A 580 16.33 -15.11 43.64
C PHE A 580 17.18 -15.20 44.90
N ARG A 581 18.28 -15.96 44.84
CA ARG A 581 19.22 -16.11 45.95
C ARG A 581 20.63 -15.92 45.42
N LEU A 582 21.35 -14.93 45.95
CA LEU A 582 22.74 -14.69 45.55
C LEU A 582 23.67 -15.73 46.20
N GLY A 583 24.59 -16.27 45.40
CA GLY A 583 25.60 -17.21 45.85
C GLY A 583 26.64 -16.58 46.80
N GLU A 584 27.43 -17.42 47.45
CA GLU A 584 28.48 -16.97 48.38
C GLU A 584 29.56 -16.13 47.68
N HIS A 585 29.90 -16.51 46.45
CA HIS A 585 30.98 -15.93 45.65
C HIS A 585 30.57 -14.68 44.85
N VAL A 586 29.29 -14.32 44.83
CA VAL A 586 28.80 -13.10 44.17
C VAL A 586 29.44 -11.88 44.85
N GLN A 587 30.15 -11.03 44.10
CA GLN A 587 30.86 -9.88 44.67
C GLN A 587 29.93 -8.90 45.39
N ALA A 588 30.42 -8.27 46.46
CA ALA A 588 29.71 -7.23 47.22
C ALA A 588 29.74 -5.91 46.43
N ALA A 589 28.99 -5.90 45.34
CA ALA A 589 28.90 -4.81 44.38
C ALA A 589 27.43 -4.59 43.97
N GLU A 590 27.22 -3.52 43.22
CA GLU A 590 25.99 -3.32 42.46
C GLU A 590 26.02 -4.24 41.24
N HIS A 591 25.00 -5.07 41.09
CA HIS A 591 24.77 -5.89 39.91
C HIS A 591 23.60 -5.32 39.12
N TYR A 592 23.61 -5.56 37.82
CA TYR A 592 22.56 -5.10 36.94
C TYR A 592 21.63 -6.25 36.58
N ALA A 593 20.33 -5.99 36.59
CA ALA A 593 19.33 -6.91 36.14
C ALA A 593 18.29 -6.20 35.28
N VAL A 594 17.61 -6.96 34.44
CA VAL A 594 16.63 -6.46 33.48
C VAL A 594 15.34 -7.22 33.67
N VAL A 595 14.24 -6.48 33.75
CA VAL A 595 12.90 -7.00 33.55
C VAL A 595 12.50 -6.68 32.12
N ALA A 596 12.27 -7.70 31.31
CA ALA A 596 11.82 -7.56 29.93
C ALA A 596 10.40 -8.11 29.78
N SER A 597 9.63 -7.54 28.87
CA SER A 597 8.28 -8.01 28.56
C SER A 597 7.96 -7.81 27.09
N LEU A 598 7.16 -8.74 26.56
CA LEU A 598 6.58 -8.67 25.23
C LEU A 598 5.10 -9.00 25.35
N ILE A 599 4.27 -7.97 25.28
CA ILE A 599 2.83 -8.04 25.54
C ILE A 599 2.11 -7.38 24.38
N GLU A 600 1.27 -8.16 23.70
CA GLU A 600 0.56 -7.75 22.48
C GLU A 600 1.46 -7.09 21.43
N GLY A 601 2.66 -7.66 21.25
CA GLY A 601 3.68 -7.19 20.32
C GLY A 601 4.40 -5.91 20.76
N GLU A 602 4.11 -5.37 21.94
CA GLU A 602 4.85 -4.25 22.53
C GLU A 602 5.99 -4.77 23.38
N TYR A 603 7.22 -4.48 22.96
CA TYR A 603 8.41 -4.75 23.74
C TYR A 603 8.68 -3.61 24.73
N ARG A 604 8.92 -3.97 25.99
CA ARG A 604 9.33 -3.06 27.06
C ARG A 604 10.36 -3.72 27.95
N TYR A 605 11.27 -2.92 28.50
CA TYR A 605 12.13 -3.37 29.59
C TYR A 605 12.42 -2.27 30.59
N ALA A 606 12.80 -2.68 31.80
CA ALA A 606 13.25 -1.82 32.88
C ALA A 606 14.50 -2.39 33.54
N ASN A 607 15.42 -1.50 33.86
CA ASN A 607 16.67 -1.83 34.54
C ASN A 607 16.50 -1.75 36.06
N VAL A 608 17.15 -2.70 36.72
CA VAL A 608 17.11 -2.94 38.15
C VAL A 608 18.54 -3.02 38.66
N PHE A 609 18.89 -2.19 39.63
CA PHE A 609 20.17 -2.23 40.32
C PHE A 609 20.04 -3.12 41.57
N VAL A 610 20.76 -4.23 41.61
CA VAL A 610 20.76 -5.17 42.74
C VAL A 610 22.01 -4.94 43.57
N ASN A 611 21.86 -4.24 44.68
CA ASN A 611 22.92 -3.94 45.63
C ASN A 611 23.12 -5.12 46.59
N THR A 612 24.26 -5.80 46.47
CA THR A 612 24.59 -6.93 47.35
C THR A 612 24.96 -6.41 48.74
N LEU A 613 24.20 -6.80 49.76
CA LEU A 613 24.55 -6.47 51.14
C LEU A 613 25.73 -7.33 51.60
N PRO A 614 26.65 -6.77 52.43
CA PRO A 614 27.70 -7.58 53.05
C PRO A 614 27.08 -8.72 53.87
N LEU A 615 27.79 -9.85 53.94
CA LEU A 615 27.46 -10.90 54.89
C LEU A 615 27.47 -10.26 56.29
N GLU A 616 26.34 -10.28 56.98
CA GLU A 616 26.29 -9.91 58.40
C GLU A 616 27.36 -10.73 59.13
N ALA A 617 28.32 -10.04 59.76
CA ALA A 617 29.41 -10.67 60.49
C ALA A 617 28.91 -11.45 61.70
#